data_AF-Q8TIM7-F1
#
_entry.id   AF-Q8TIM7-F1
#
_cell.length_a   1.000
_cell.length_b   1.000
_cell.length_c   1.000
_cell.angle_alpha   90.00
_cell.angle_beta   90.00
_cell.angle_gamma   90.00
#
_symmetry.space_group_name_H-M   'P 1'
#
loop_
_entity.id
_entity.type
_entity.pdbx_description
1 polymer ?
#
loop_
_entity_poly.entity_id
_entity_poly.type
_entity_poly.pdbx_seq_one_letter_code
_entity_poly.pdbx_strand_id
1 'polypeptide(L)'
;MEDETLIGNLLVLTGIFIILFGFLMLIIGTAIGMRENSEPGNGYSNRRDRFGMEADSGSSFGFEGSDKKAHHAEKAESRIKGGGVIMLGPIPIIFGSDGDSAKTAIFLAIILMILSLLIFRGMIF
;
A
#
# COMPACT_ATOMS: atom_id res chain seq x y z
N MET A 1 19.50 47.20 -12.08
CA MET A 1 18.08 47.07 -11.68
C MET A 1 17.44 45.83 -12.27
N GLU A 2 17.83 45.41 -13.48
CA GLU A 2 17.28 44.21 -14.13
C GLU A 2 17.67 42.91 -13.39
N ASP A 3 18.88 42.82 -12.85
CA ASP A 3 19.39 41.62 -12.14
C ASP A 3 18.60 41.31 -10.84
N GLU A 4 18.23 42.35 -10.09
CA GLU A 4 17.43 42.23 -8.87
C GLU A 4 16.02 41.69 -9.17
N THR A 5 15.42 42.14 -10.27
CA THR A 5 14.11 41.64 -10.74
C THR A 5 14.20 40.23 -11.30
N LEU A 6 15.34 39.86 -11.91
CA LEU A 6 15.59 38.53 -12.44
C LEU A 6 15.70 37.50 -11.30
N ILE A 7 16.42 37.84 -10.23
CA ILE A 7 16.56 37.00 -9.03
C ILE A 7 15.21 36.83 -8.32
N GLY A 8 14.45 37.92 -8.16
CA GLY A 8 13.10 37.86 -7.58
C GLY A 8 12.14 36.98 -8.39
N ASN A 9 12.13 37.14 -9.71
CA ASN A 9 11.32 36.32 -10.61
C ASN A 9 11.77 34.87 -10.62
N LEU A 10 13.08 34.60 -10.55
CA LEU A 10 13.62 33.24 -10.48
C LEU A 10 13.19 32.53 -9.21
N LEU A 11 13.18 33.22 -8.06
CA LEU A 11 12.73 32.67 -6.79
C LEU A 11 11.23 32.34 -6.83
N VAL A 12 10.41 33.25 -7.35
CA VAL A 12 8.96 33.05 -7.51
C VAL A 12 8.69 31.89 -8.47
N LEU A 13 9.37 31.85 -9.62
CA LEU A 13 9.25 30.79 -10.61
C LEU A 13 9.66 29.43 -10.01
N THR A 14 10.79 29.38 -9.29
CA THR A 14 11.27 28.16 -8.63
C THR A 14 10.29 27.67 -7.57
N GLY A 15 9.70 28.59 -6.80
CA GLY A 15 8.65 28.26 -5.82
C GLY A 15 7.40 27.66 -6.49
N ILE A 16 6.94 28.27 -7.59
CA ILE A 16 5.81 27.75 -8.37
C ILE A 16 6.13 26.36 -8.92
N PHE A 17 7.34 26.13 -9.43
CA PHE A 17 7.78 24.81 -9.90
C PHE A 17 7.80 23.76 -8.79
N ILE A 18 8.30 24.10 -7.59
CA ILE A 18 8.32 23.17 -6.44
C ILE A 18 6.90 22.79 -6.04
N ILE A 19 6.00 23.77 -5.95
CA ILE A 19 4.57 23.54 -5.61
C ILE A 19 3.90 22.69 -6.70
N LEU A 20 4.12 23.02 -7.97
CA LEU A 20 3.56 22.29 -9.10
C LEU A 20 4.07 20.85 -9.15
N PHE A 21 5.37 20.64 -8.96
CA PHE A 21 5.97 19.30 -8.96
C PHE A 21 5.47 18.47 -7.77
N GLY A 22 5.33 19.09 -6.59
CA GLY A 22 4.73 18.45 -5.42
C GLY A 22 3.26 18.04 -5.64
N PHE A 23 2.46 18.91 -6.24
CA PHE A 23 1.06 18.62 -6.57
C PHE A 23 0.94 17.58 -7.70
N LEU A 24 1.83 17.63 -8.68
CA LEU A 24 1.91 16.64 -9.75
C LEU A 24 2.28 15.26 -9.17
N MET A 25 3.22 15.21 -8.22
CA MET A 25 3.61 13.98 -7.53
C MET A 25 2.46 13.43 -6.67
N LEU A 26 1.67 14.31 -6.03
CA LEU A 26 0.42 13.94 -5.34
C LEU A 26 -0.61 13.33 -6.30
N ILE A 27 -0.87 13.97 -7.45
CA ILE A 27 -1.83 13.47 -8.45
C ILE A 27 -1.35 12.15 -9.06
N ILE A 28 -0.08 12.06 -9.45
CA ILE A 28 0.47 10.84 -10.05
C ILE A 28 0.49 9.71 -9.02
N GLY A 29 0.87 9.98 -7.77
CA GLY A 29 0.84 8.99 -6.69
C GLY A 29 -0.56 8.46 -6.41
N THR A 30 -1.57 9.34 -6.40
CA THR A 30 -2.98 8.95 -6.22
C THR A 30 -3.56 8.23 -7.44
N ALA A 31 -3.24 8.69 -8.66
CA ALA A 31 -3.74 8.10 -9.90
C ALA A 31 -3.12 6.73 -10.21
N ILE A 32 -1.83 6.54 -9.93
CA ILE A 32 -1.17 5.23 -10.06
C ILE A 32 -1.73 4.27 -8.99
N GLY A 33 -2.05 4.77 -7.79
CA GLY A 33 -2.70 4.00 -6.72
C GLY A 33 -4.09 3.45 -7.07
N MET A 34 -4.72 3.93 -8.15
CA MET A 34 -6.06 3.52 -8.58
C MET A 34 -6.10 2.61 -9.81
N ARG A 35 -4.96 2.24 -10.42
CA ARG A 35 -4.95 1.51 -11.71
C ARG A 35 -4.91 -0.03 -11.58
N GLU A 36 -5.18 -0.58 -10.40
CA GLU A 36 -5.26 -2.03 -10.16
C GLU A 36 -6.61 -2.43 -9.54
N ASN A 37 -7.74 -2.01 -10.13
CA ASN A 37 -9.07 -2.51 -9.75
C ASN A 37 -10.05 -2.44 -10.94
N SER A 38 -9.82 -3.26 -11.97
CA SER A 38 -10.88 -3.61 -12.91
C SER A 38 -11.28 -5.06 -12.65
N GLU A 39 -12.50 -5.22 -12.13
CA GLU A 39 -13.26 -6.47 -11.93
C GLU A 39 -12.81 -7.39 -10.78
N PRO A 40 -13.73 -8.12 -10.08
CA PRO A 40 -15.06 -8.55 -10.55
C PRO A 40 -16.24 -8.26 -9.59
N GLY A 41 -17.43 -8.07 -10.18
CA GLY A 41 -18.70 -8.10 -9.47
C GLY A 41 -18.98 -9.50 -8.89
N ASN A 42 -19.13 -9.57 -7.58
CA ASN A 42 -19.46 -10.80 -6.86
C ASN A 42 -20.96 -11.10 -7.01
N GLY A 43 -21.26 -12.12 -7.82
CA GLY A 43 -22.56 -12.74 -7.96
C GLY A 43 -22.93 -13.58 -6.74
N TYR A 44 -24.11 -13.28 -6.22
CA TYR A 44 -24.85 -13.91 -5.13
C TYR A 44 -24.71 -15.45 -4.97
N SER A 45 -24.60 -15.83 -3.69
CA SER A 45 -25.15 -17.04 -3.04
C SER A 45 -24.59 -18.43 -3.37
N ASN A 46 -24.23 -19.20 -2.33
CA ASN A 46 -25.05 -20.37 -1.99
C ASN A 46 -24.82 -20.80 -0.53
N ARG A 47 -25.90 -20.69 0.24
CA ARG A 47 -26.16 -21.38 1.51
C ARG A 47 -26.72 -22.75 1.13
N ARG A 48 -26.25 -23.82 1.79
CA ARG A 48 -26.75 -25.24 1.83
C ARG A 48 -25.59 -26.22 1.60
N ASP A 49 -25.36 -27.34 2.27
CA ASP A 49 -25.98 -28.06 3.38
C ASP A 49 -24.91 -29.01 3.95
N ARG A 50 -24.70 -29.05 5.27
CA ARG A 50 -23.98 -30.16 5.93
C ARG A 50 -24.95 -30.90 6.84
N PHE A 51 -25.64 -31.89 6.29
CA PHE A 51 -26.19 -33.01 7.06
C PHE A 51 -26.45 -34.20 6.14
N GLY A 52 -25.85 -35.35 6.43
CA GLY A 52 -25.88 -36.56 5.60
C GLY A 52 -24.57 -37.33 5.76
N MET A 53 -24.34 -37.96 6.92
CA MET A 53 -24.73 -39.34 7.27
C MET A 53 -23.81 -40.39 6.63
N GLU A 54 -23.04 -41.05 7.49
CA GLU A 54 -22.20 -42.23 7.23
C GLU A 54 -23.02 -43.49 6.91
N ALA A 55 -22.53 -44.27 5.94
CA ALA A 55 -22.76 -45.69 5.64
C ALA A 55 -22.08 -45.91 4.27
N ASP A 56 -21.40 -46.97 3.89
CA ASP A 56 -21.16 -48.31 4.39
C ASP A 56 -20.10 -48.94 3.45
N SER A 57 -19.46 -49.99 3.93
CA SER A 57 -18.75 -51.10 3.27
C SER A 57 -18.35 -51.08 1.76
N GLY A 58 -17.18 -51.68 1.47
CA GLY A 58 -16.92 -52.33 0.18
C GLY A 58 -15.52 -52.18 -0.41
N SER A 59 -14.77 -53.28 -0.40
CA SER A 59 -13.50 -53.51 -1.10
C SER A 59 -13.53 -53.22 -2.61
N SER A 60 -12.44 -52.73 -3.18
CA SER A 60 -11.73 -53.40 -4.29
C SER A 60 -10.51 -52.58 -4.75
N PHE A 61 -9.39 -53.26 -4.94
CA PHE A 61 -8.29 -52.76 -5.76
C PHE A 61 -8.79 -52.66 -7.21
N GLY A 62 -8.82 -51.44 -7.75
CA GLY A 62 -9.01 -51.15 -9.17
C GLY A 62 -8.00 -50.10 -9.58
N PHE A 63 -6.97 -50.52 -10.31
CA PHE A 63 -6.06 -49.62 -10.98
C PHE A 63 -6.72 -49.19 -12.29
N GLU A 64 -7.23 -47.96 -12.35
CA GLU A 64 -7.66 -47.34 -13.60
C GLU A 64 -7.50 -45.82 -13.51
N GLY A 65 -6.92 -45.24 -14.56
CA GLY A 65 -7.19 -43.85 -14.92
C GLY A 65 -6.13 -42.84 -14.52
N SER A 66 -5.34 -42.42 -15.50
CA SER A 66 -4.51 -41.21 -15.48
C SER A 66 -5.33 -39.95 -15.22
N ASP A 67 -5.54 -39.60 -13.95
CA ASP A 67 -6.01 -38.27 -13.58
C ASP A 67 -4.84 -37.40 -13.17
N LYS A 68 -4.25 -36.85 -14.23
CA LYS A 68 -3.54 -35.58 -14.31
C LYS A 68 -3.53 -34.87 -12.95
N LYS A 69 -2.40 -34.94 -12.25
CA LYS A 69 -2.04 -33.97 -11.21
C LYS A 69 -1.88 -32.61 -11.87
N ALA A 70 -3.01 -32.01 -12.25
CA ALA A 70 -3.11 -30.62 -12.60
C ALA A 70 -2.80 -29.88 -11.31
N HIS A 71 -1.58 -29.36 -11.27
CA HIS A 71 -1.14 -28.31 -10.38
C HIS A 71 -2.31 -27.36 -10.11
N HIS A 72 -2.94 -27.50 -8.94
CA HIS A 72 -3.59 -26.36 -8.30
C HIS A 72 -2.45 -25.43 -7.93
N ALA A 73 -2.05 -24.62 -8.91
CA ALA A 73 -1.40 -23.35 -8.69
C ALA A 73 -2.37 -22.56 -7.82
N GLU A 74 -2.23 -22.74 -6.51
CA GLU A 74 -2.61 -21.78 -5.50
C GLU A 74 -2.06 -20.44 -5.99
N LYS A 75 -2.93 -19.66 -6.63
CA LYS A 75 -2.66 -18.25 -6.87
C LYS A 75 -2.61 -17.65 -5.48
N ALA A 76 -1.41 -17.67 -4.90
CA ALA A 76 -1.05 -16.82 -3.78
C ALA A 76 -1.27 -15.39 -4.31
N GLU A 77 -2.48 -14.87 -4.12
CA GLU A 77 -2.78 -13.47 -4.30
C GLU A 77 -1.91 -12.75 -3.29
N SER A 78 -0.72 -12.32 -3.74
CA SER A 78 0.22 -11.55 -2.94
C SER A 78 -0.45 -10.22 -2.65
N ARG A 79 -1.26 -10.17 -1.58
CA ARG A 79 -1.84 -8.93 -1.09
C ARG A 79 -0.70 -7.99 -0.81
N ILE A 80 -0.60 -6.95 -1.63
CA ILE A 80 0.50 -6.01 -1.60
C ILE A 80 0.38 -5.27 -0.26
N LYS A 81 1.34 -5.53 0.62
CA LYS A 81 1.44 -4.90 1.93
C LYS A 81 2.24 -3.62 1.79
N GLY A 82 1.72 -2.51 2.30
CA GLY A 82 2.30 -1.19 2.12
C GLY A 82 1.89 -0.24 3.23
N GLY A 83 2.71 0.77 3.48
CA GLY A 83 2.44 1.81 4.48
C GLY A 83 3.25 3.06 4.20
N GLY A 84 2.85 4.17 4.80
CA GLY A 84 3.44 5.48 4.58
C GLY A 84 3.16 6.43 5.74
N VAL A 85 3.93 7.52 5.79
CA VAL A 85 3.82 8.55 6.83
C VAL A 85 3.76 9.92 6.16
N ILE A 86 2.78 10.74 6.55
CA ILE A 86 2.66 12.13 6.15
C ILE A 86 2.94 12.99 7.38
N MET A 87 3.93 13.88 7.32
CA MET A 87 4.26 14.80 8.41
C MET A 87 3.54 16.14 8.19
N LEU A 88 2.52 16.44 9.01
CA LEU A 88 1.89 17.76 9.07
C LEU A 88 2.52 18.53 10.23
N GLY A 89 3.63 19.20 9.94
CA GLY A 89 4.47 19.74 11.01
C GLY A 89 4.98 18.62 11.93
N PRO A 90 5.12 18.84 13.26
CA PRO A 90 5.62 17.83 14.18
C PRO A 90 4.63 16.68 14.47
N ILE A 91 3.45 16.66 13.85
CA ILE A 91 2.43 15.63 14.06
C ILE A 91 2.46 14.64 12.89
N PRO A 92 3.00 13.41 13.08
CA PRO A 92 2.96 12.36 12.06
C PRO A 92 1.57 11.75 11.89
N ILE A 93 1.12 11.59 10.65
CA ILE A 93 -0.05 10.79 10.28
C ILE A 93 0.44 9.52 9.58
N ILE A 94 0.09 8.36 10.12
CA ILE A 94 0.56 7.05 9.64
C ILE A 94 -0.57 6.31 8.92
N PHE A 95 -0.25 5.73 7.76
CA PHE A 95 -1.15 4.89 6.97
C PHE A 95 -0.50 3.52 6.72
N GLY A 96 -1.31 2.46 6.73
CA GLY A 96 -0.87 1.11 6.43
C GLY A 96 -2.01 0.25 5.92
N SER A 97 -1.75 -0.52 4.86
CA SER A 97 -2.65 -1.53 4.29
C SER A 97 -2.89 -2.70 5.27
N ASP A 98 -1.95 -2.89 6.19
CA ASP A 98 -1.95 -3.97 7.15
C ASP A 98 -1.20 -3.55 8.42
N GLY A 99 -1.50 -4.23 9.54
CA GLY A 99 -0.95 -3.88 10.85
C GLY A 99 0.58 -3.94 10.92
N ASP A 100 1.21 -4.81 10.13
CA ASP A 100 2.67 -4.93 10.09
C ASP A 100 3.32 -3.75 9.35
N SER A 101 2.73 -3.35 8.22
CA SER A 101 3.13 -2.15 7.48
C SER A 101 2.92 -0.87 8.30
N ALA A 102 1.80 -0.75 9.00
CA ALA A 102 1.53 0.39 9.88
C ALA A 102 2.52 0.46 11.05
N LYS A 103 2.85 -0.68 11.69
CA LYS A 103 3.86 -0.73 12.76
C LYS A 103 5.23 -0.26 12.27
N THR A 104 5.66 -0.73 11.10
CA THR A 104 6.93 -0.32 10.50
C THR A 104 6.94 1.19 10.24
N ALA A 105 5.84 1.73 9.70
CA ALA A 105 5.70 3.16 9.45
C ALA A 105 5.70 4.00 10.74
N ILE A 106 5.08 3.51 11.83
CA ILE A 106 5.13 4.15 13.16
C ILE A 106 6.56 4.21 13.69
N PHE A 107 7.31 3.11 13.63
CA PHE A 107 8.71 3.08 14.08
C PHE A 107 9.55 4.11 13.32
N LEU A 108 9.41 4.16 12.00
CA LEU A 108 10.12 5.12 11.17
C LEU A 108 9.73 6.57 11.53
N ALA A 109 8.44 6.84 11.76
CA ALA A 109 7.93 8.15 12.16
C ALA A 109 8.52 8.62 13.50
N ILE A 110 8.57 7.73 14.50
CA ILE A 110 9.13 8.04 15.83
C ILE A 110 10.63 8.36 15.73
N ILE A 111 11.38 7.55 14.98
CA ILE A 111 12.83 7.77 14.79
C ILE A 111 13.07 9.13 14.12
N LEU A 112 12.33 9.43 13.04
CA LEU A 112 12.42 10.72 12.36
C LEU A 112 12.00 11.89 13.26
N MET A 113 10.98 11.71 14.10
CA MET A 113 10.53 12.75 15.04
C MET A 113 11.57 13.07 16.09
N ILE A 114 12.21 12.06 16.69
CA ILE A 114 13.29 12.26 17.67
C ILE A 114 14.49 12.91 16.99
N LEU A 115 14.88 12.44 15.81
CA LEU A 115 16.01 12.99 15.06
C LEU A 115 15.77 14.44 14.65
N SER A 116 14.56 14.74 14.17
CA SER A 116 14.12 16.10 13.84
C SER A 116 14.15 17.01 15.06
N LEU A 117 13.61 16.55 16.20
CA LEU A 117 13.63 17.31 17.45
C LEU A 117 15.06 17.54 17.96
N LEU A 118 15.94 16.55 17.86
CA LEU A 118 17.34 16.67 18.28
C LEU A 118 18.07 17.71 17.44
N ILE A 119 17.92 17.64 16.11
CA ILE A 119 18.55 18.60 15.18
C ILE A 119 17.96 20.00 15.40
N PHE A 120 16.64 20.13 15.47
CA PHE A 120 15.98 21.42 15.65
C PHE A 120 16.31 22.04 17.01
N ARG A 121 16.36 21.25 18.09
CA ARG A 121 16.74 21.70 19.43
C ARG A 121 18.22 22.06 19.54
N GLY A 122 19.10 21.34 18.83
CA GLY A 122 20.54 21.59 18.81
C GLY A 122 20.98 22.71 17.87
N MET A 123 20.18 23.04 16.85
CA MET A 123 20.46 24.12 15.91
C MET A 123 19.89 25.48 16.37
N ILE A 124 18.97 25.48 17.34
CA ILE A 124 18.27 26.67 17.87
C ILE A 124 18.81 27.11 19.26
N PHE A 125 19.85 26.45 19.78
CA PHE A 125 20.59 26.84 20.98
C PHE A 125 22.03 27.20 20.64
#